data_AF-A0A2E3NAQ7-F1
#
_entry.id   AF-A0A2E3NAQ7-F1
#
_cell.length_a   1.000
_cell.length_b   1.000
_cell.length_c   1.000
_cell.angle_alpha   90.00
_cell.angle_beta   90.00
_cell.angle_gamma   90.00
#
_symmetry.space_group_name_H-M   'P 1'
#
loop_
_entity.id
_entity.type
_entity.pdbx_description
1 polymer ?
#
loop_
_entity_poly.entity_id
_entity_poly.type
_entity_poly.pdbx_seq_one_letter_code
_entity_poly.pdbx_strand_id
1 'polypeptide(L)' 'MHQYLNLLRDVLENGEERADRTGTGTRSVFGRQVRYDLREGFPCLT' A
#
# COMPACT_ATOMS: atom_id res chain seq x y z
N MET A 1 0.93 11.13 -5.31
CA MET A 1 -0.31 10.50 -4.79
C MET A 1 -0.70 9.25 -5.56
N HIS A 2 -0.61 9.25 -6.90
CA HIS A 2 -0.92 8.08 -7.71
C HIS A 2 -0.19 6.80 -7.28
N GLN A 3 1.07 6.90 -6.85
CA GLN A 3 1.84 5.75 -6.38
C GLN A 3 1.20 5.06 -5.16
N TYR A 4 0.70 5.83 -4.20
CA TYR A 4 0.02 5.29 -3.01
C TYR A 4 -1.32 4.66 -3.39
N LEU A 5 -2.13 5.34 -4.21
CA LEU A 5 -3.42 4.80 -4.66
C LEU A 5 -3.26 3.53 -5.50
N ASN A 6 -2.21 3.46 -6.33
CA ASN A 6 -1.90 2.27 -7.11
C ASN A 6 -1.46 1.12 -6.21
N LEU A 7 -0.69 1.39 -5.14
CA LEU A 7 -0.31 0.38 -4.16
C LEU A 7 -1.53 -0.17 -3.42
N LEU A 8 -2.47 0.70 -3.00
CA LEU A 8 -3.72 0.23 -2.38
C LEU A 8 -4.54 -0.63 -3.35
N ARG A 9 -4.62 -0.23 -4.62
CA ARG A 9 -5.30 -1.02 -5.65
C ARG A 9 -4.64 -2.40 -5.81
N ASP A 10 -3.31 -2.46 -5.85
CA ASP A 10 -2.57 -3.74 -5.93
C ASP A 10 -2.87 -4.65 -4.73
N VAL A 11 -2.96 -4.10 -3.51
CA VAL A 11 -3.37 -4.87 -2.32
C VAL A 11 -4.79 -5.42 -2.47
N LEU A 12 -5.71 -4.62 -3.01
CA LEU A 12 -7.12 -5.00 -3.20
C LEU A 12 -7.37 -5.93 -4.39
N GLU A 13 -6.46 -6.01 -5.36
CA GLU A 13 -6.61 -6.89 -6.52
C GLU A 13 -5.81 -8.17 -6.32
N ASN A 14 -4.57 -8.06 -5.83
CA ASN A 14 -3.59 -9.15 -5.82
C ASN A 14 -3.18 -9.61 -4.41
N GLY A 15 -3.72 -8.99 -3.36
CA GLY A 15 -3.36 -9.33 -1.98
C GLY A 15 -3.96 -10.64 -1.51
N GLU A 16 -3.18 -11.40 -0.74
CA GLU A 16 -3.60 -12.62 -0.04
C GLU A 16 -4.20 -12.28 1.32
N GLU A 17 -5.28 -12.97 1.68
CA GLU A 17 -5.90 -12.89 3.01
C GLU A 17 -5.16 -13.76 4.02
N ARG A 18 -4.91 -13.22 5.21
CA ARG A 18 -4.22 -13.91 6.31
C ARG A 18 -4.87 -13.54 7.64
N ALA A 19 -5.09 -14.54 8.50
CA ALA A 19 -5.50 -14.29 9.87
C ALA A 19 -4.38 -13.58 10.65
N ASP A 20 -4.76 -12.69 11.56
CA ASP A 20 -3.84 -12.02 12.48
C ASP A 20 -4.11 -12.41 13.94
N ARG A 21 -3.22 -11.98 14.84
CA ARG A 21 -3.29 -12.29 16.27
C ARG A 21 -4.50 -11.65 16.97
N THR A 22 -5.08 -10.60 16.41
CA THR A 22 -6.26 -9.91 16.96
C THR A 22 -7.58 -10.47 16.48
N GLY A 23 -7.56 -11.35 15.47
CA GLY A 23 -8.76 -11.94 14.87
C GLY A 23 -9.44 -11.07 13.81
N THR A 24 -8.86 -9.91 13.46
CA THR A 24 -9.40 -9.02 12.41
C THR A 24 -9.03 -9.56 11.03
N GLY A 25 -7.79 -10.02 10.88
CA GLY A 25 -7.24 -10.46 9.61
C GLY A 25 -6.69 -9.32 8.78
N THR A 26 -5.92 -9.68 7.75
CA THR A 26 -5.24 -8.74 6.86
C THR A 26 -5.31 -9.23 5.42
N ARG A 27 -5.29 -8.29 4.49
CA ARG A 27 -5.02 -8.56 3.07
C ARG A 27 -3.72 -7.88 2.68
N SER A 28 -2.78 -8.62 2.10
CA SER A 28 -1.42 -8.10 1.92
C SER A 28 -0.73 -8.63 0.66
N VAL A 29 0.16 -7.82 0.11
CA VAL A 29 1.11 -8.20 -0.95
C VAL A 29 2.53 -8.08 -0.41
N PHE A 30 3.45 -8.92 -0.90
CA PHE A 30 4.84 -8.93 -0.44
C PHE A 30 5.75 -8.12 -1.39
N GLY A 31 6.69 -7.36 -0.82
CA GLY A 31 7.82 -6.80 -1.56
C GLY A 31 7.48 -5.70 -2.56
N ARG A 32 6.68 -4.70 -2.18
CA ARG A 32 6.41 -3.51 -3.02
C ARG A 32 7.30 -2.33 -2.64
N GLN A 33 7.75 -1.58 -3.64
CA GLN A 33 8.57 -0.38 -3.46
C GLN A 33 7.88 0.82 -4.10
N VAL A 34 7.92 1.95 -3.41
CA VAL A 34 7.45 3.25 -3.91
C VAL A 34 8.54 4.29 -3.70
N ARG A 35 8.63 5.25 -4.61
CA ARG A 35 9.55 6.39 -4.55
C ARG A 35 8.80 7.69 -4.85
N TYR A 36 9.26 8.77 -4.24
CA TYR A 36 8.72 10.12 -4.41
C TYR A 36 9.88 11.07 -4.72
N ASP A 37 9.71 11.95 -5.70
CA ASP A 37 10.66 13.03 -5.94
C ASP A 37 10.30 14.22 -5.05
N LEU A 38 11.18 14.55 -4.09
CA LEU A 38 10.94 15.63 -3.14
C LEU A 38 11.04 17.03 -3.78
N ARG A 39 11.58 17.14 -5.00
CA ARG A 39 11.59 18.40 -5.74
C ARG A 39 10.21 18.77 -6.29
N GLU A 40 9.34 17.77 -6.47
CA GLU A 40 7.96 17.97 -6.92
C GLU A 40 7.00 18.33 -5.77
N GLY A 41 7.51 18.33 -4.53
CA GLY A 41 6.77 18.68 -3.33
C GLY A 41 6.95 17.70 -2.19
N PHE A 42 6.36 18.02 -1.04
CA PHE A 42 6.40 17.15 0.13
C PHE A 42 5.34 16.03 -0.01
N PRO A 43 5.72 14.74 0.09
CA PRO A 43 4.80 13.62 -0.12
C PRO A 43 3.91 13.38 1.11
N CYS A 44 3.15 14.40 1.50
CA CYS A 44 2.06 14.27 2.45
C CYS A 44 0.83 13.74 1.72
N LEU A 45 0.18 12.72 2.27
CA LEU A 45 -1.12 12.28 1.77
C LEU A 45 -2.16 13.38 2.03
N THR A 46 -3.09 13.54 1.10
CA THR A 46 -4.21 14.47 1.18
C THR A 46 -5.52 13.72 1.03
#